data_AF-A0A843DDL0-F1
#
_entry.id   AF-A0A843DDL0-F1
#
_cell.length_a   1.000
_cell.length_b   1.000
_cell.length_c   1.000
_cell.angle_alpha   90.00
_cell.angle_beta   90.00
_cell.angle_gamma   90.00
#
_symmetry.space_group_name_H-M   'P 1'
#
loop_
_entity.id
_entity.type
_entity.pdbx_description
1 polymer ?
#
loop_
_entity_poly.entity_id
_entity_poly.type
_entity_poly.pdbx_seq_one_letter_code
_entity_poly.pdbx_strand_id
1 'polypeptide(L)'
;MDTDTGNNIVAPNPALILESLRSIGYSLENAIADIIDNSISAGAENIWFNTTQNGEYIMISDDGEGMTEAELMDSLRFGSLDPLLERDYTDLGRFGLGLKLASLSYCRKLTVASKTETSEISIKQWDLDHIRNVKDWELKSPDISGYPVIREKLDSVPSGTVVYWENIDRFIKDKHSLTSKDEKEWYAKQIEKVCQHLQMVFHRFLDDEDFTLYLPDGDKAEPWDPFLTEHAATRPLPSENSIMGIAVQPYILPHKSKFRNDTEYKEGAGSLKTWARAQGFYVYRGKRLITAGSWLGLQGFTKSHETDLARIQLDISNTQDEEWMLDVKKSTVKIPRKYRDVLKHIAKQTRDEARKVRLYRGKVSRRENPGDYQFVWSVDKNRQNVARYRINRSHPVIESLISGKSAEEIDGIEQILRMIEETVPTQNIILEEMKNPDSVPVPFEDMEQQNIILMLKTTIDALNLNSLSPLERRERLLSMEPFSEYEKLVDDIISGVIQ
;
A
#
# COMPACT_ATOMS: atom_id res chain seq x y z
N MET A 1 56.26 37.18 -2.52
CA MET A 1 56.49 35.74 -2.68
C MET A 1 55.15 35.09 -2.44
N ASP A 2 54.32 35.02 -3.48
CA ASP A 2 53.08 34.24 -3.44
C ASP A 2 53.45 32.78 -3.66
N THR A 3 53.22 31.97 -2.63
CA THR A 3 53.25 30.51 -2.74
C THR A 3 52.03 30.09 -3.53
N ASP A 4 52.20 29.97 -4.85
CA ASP A 4 51.25 29.32 -5.75
C ASP A 4 51.11 27.85 -5.34
N THR A 5 50.15 27.59 -4.46
CA THR A 5 49.75 26.21 -4.11
C THR A 5 49.11 25.62 -5.36
N GLY A 6 49.80 24.67 -6.00
CA GLY A 6 49.40 23.99 -7.25
C GLY A 6 48.09 23.20 -7.15
N ASN A 7 46.99 23.88 -6.90
CA ASN A 7 45.65 23.34 -6.84
C ASN A 7 45.07 23.34 -8.25
N ASN A 8 44.54 22.19 -8.67
CA ASN A 8 43.87 22.03 -9.96
C ASN A 8 42.36 21.94 -9.76
N ILE A 9 41.59 22.71 -10.52
CA ILE A 9 40.12 22.62 -10.52
C ILE A 9 39.71 21.45 -11.42
N VAL A 10 39.02 20.47 -10.85
CA VAL A 10 38.46 19.32 -11.60
C VAL A 10 36.94 19.44 -11.58
N ALA A 11 36.41 20.37 -12.39
CA ALA A 11 34.98 20.56 -12.51
C ALA A 11 34.34 19.30 -13.16
N PRO A 12 33.19 18.83 -12.66
CA PRO A 12 32.55 17.68 -13.25
C PRO A 12 32.03 17.99 -14.66
N ASN A 13 32.03 16.97 -15.53
CA ASN A 13 31.37 17.09 -16.83
C ASN A 13 29.85 17.18 -16.64
N PRO A 14 29.19 18.29 -17.01
CA PRO A 14 27.77 18.50 -16.72
C PRO A 14 26.87 17.44 -17.36
N ALA A 15 27.13 17.12 -18.63
CA ALA A 15 26.33 16.16 -19.38
C ALA A 15 26.44 14.73 -18.81
N LEU A 16 27.65 14.32 -18.41
CA LEU A 16 27.87 12.99 -17.82
C LEU A 16 27.27 12.88 -16.42
N ILE A 17 27.39 13.94 -15.61
CA ILE A 17 26.74 13.96 -14.29
C ILE A 17 25.23 13.89 -14.46
N LEU A 18 24.63 14.72 -15.31
CA LEU A 18 23.19 14.72 -15.50
C LEU A 18 22.71 13.35 -15.95
N GLU A 19 23.28 12.74 -16.99
CA GLU A 19 22.89 11.38 -17.41
C GLU A 19 23.06 10.33 -16.30
N SER A 20 24.08 10.47 -15.45
CA SER A 20 24.26 9.60 -14.29
C SER A 20 23.16 9.79 -13.24
N LEU A 21 22.82 11.04 -12.91
CA LEU A 21 21.77 11.40 -11.95
C LEU A 21 20.39 10.90 -12.39
N ARG A 22 20.11 10.83 -13.70
CA ARG A 22 18.85 10.27 -14.21
C ARG A 22 18.67 8.81 -13.85
N SER A 23 19.75 8.07 -13.59
CA SER A 23 19.70 6.62 -13.27
C SER A 23 19.49 6.32 -11.79
N ILE A 24 19.31 7.36 -10.96
CA ILE A 24 19.10 7.23 -9.52
C ILE A 24 17.89 6.36 -9.17
N GLY A 25 16.88 6.23 -10.05
CA GLY A 25 15.82 5.23 -9.94
C GLY A 25 14.59 5.71 -9.17
N TYR A 26 14.08 6.89 -9.51
CA TYR A 26 12.74 7.33 -9.12
C TYR A 26 11.67 6.44 -9.75
N SER A 27 10.55 6.25 -9.05
CA SER A 27 9.30 5.81 -9.68
C SER A 27 8.53 7.03 -10.19
N LEU A 28 7.58 6.85 -11.11
CA LEU A 28 6.88 7.98 -11.74
C LEU A 28 5.98 8.65 -10.71
N GLU A 29 5.35 7.84 -9.88
CA GLU A 29 4.47 8.24 -8.78
C GLU A 29 5.23 9.12 -7.78
N ASN A 30 6.40 8.68 -7.32
CA ASN A 30 7.23 9.46 -6.40
C ASN A 30 7.79 10.74 -7.06
N ALA A 31 8.13 10.69 -8.35
CA ALA A 31 8.67 11.85 -9.05
C ALA A 31 7.64 12.97 -9.19
N ILE A 32 6.38 12.62 -9.52
CA ILE A 32 5.29 13.60 -9.60
C ILE A 32 4.90 14.09 -8.19
N ALA A 33 4.85 13.19 -7.21
CA ALA A 33 4.55 13.60 -5.84
C ALA A 33 5.62 14.54 -5.25
N ASP A 34 6.89 14.36 -5.58
CA ASP A 34 7.98 15.29 -5.19
C ASP A 34 7.83 16.68 -5.84
N ILE A 35 7.16 16.80 -7.00
CA ILE A 35 6.84 18.11 -7.58
C ILE A 35 5.73 18.77 -6.77
N ILE A 36 4.64 18.02 -6.49
CA ILE A 36 3.48 18.50 -5.73
C ILE A 36 3.89 18.92 -4.32
N ASP A 37 4.84 18.23 -3.68
CA ASP A 37 5.40 18.66 -2.39
C ASP A 37 5.96 20.10 -2.44
N ASN A 38 6.51 20.55 -3.58
CA ASN A 38 6.98 21.94 -3.72
C ASN A 38 5.82 22.93 -3.85
N SER A 39 4.74 22.54 -4.55
CA SER A 39 3.53 23.36 -4.65
C SER A 39 2.87 23.54 -3.27
N ILE A 40 2.81 22.47 -2.46
CA ILE A 40 2.35 22.55 -1.06
C ILE A 40 3.26 23.45 -0.23
N SER A 41 4.58 23.32 -0.38
CA SER A 41 5.55 24.16 0.34
C SER A 41 5.45 25.64 -0.07
N ALA A 42 5.00 25.93 -1.29
CA ALA A 42 4.74 27.27 -1.80
C ALA A 42 3.35 27.82 -1.45
N GLY A 43 2.58 27.10 -0.60
CA GLY A 43 1.28 27.54 -0.11
C GLY A 43 0.16 27.50 -1.15
N ALA A 44 0.27 26.66 -2.18
CA ALA A 44 -0.77 26.54 -3.20
C ALA A 44 -2.08 25.97 -2.64
N GLU A 45 -3.19 26.64 -2.92
CA GLU A 45 -4.54 26.17 -2.60
C GLU A 45 -5.08 25.22 -3.68
N ASN A 46 -4.62 25.41 -4.93
CA ASN A 46 -5.03 24.62 -6.08
C ASN A 46 -3.80 24.11 -6.85
N ILE A 47 -3.78 22.80 -7.07
CA ILE A 47 -2.70 22.12 -7.80
C ILE A 47 -3.34 21.32 -8.93
N TRP A 48 -2.84 21.48 -10.16
CA TRP A 48 -3.34 20.79 -11.33
C TRP A 48 -2.29 19.84 -11.90
N PHE A 49 -2.67 18.57 -12.05
CA PHE A 49 -1.90 17.58 -12.78
C PHE A 49 -2.52 17.36 -14.16
N ASN A 50 -1.77 17.70 -15.21
CA ASN A 50 -2.20 17.54 -16.59
C ASN A 50 -1.20 16.75 -17.43
N THR A 51 -1.71 16.00 -18.41
CA THR A 51 -0.93 15.28 -19.42
C THR A 51 -1.78 15.05 -20.66
N THR A 52 -1.14 14.78 -21.80
CA THR A 52 -1.84 14.37 -23.03
C THR A 52 -1.97 12.86 -23.13
N GLN A 53 -3.00 12.38 -23.85
CA GLN A 53 -3.22 10.93 -24.05
C GLN A 53 -2.07 10.22 -24.76
N ASN A 54 -1.31 10.98 -25.56
CA ASN A 54 -0.15 10.55 -26.32
C ASN A 54 1.18 10.77 -25.58
N GLY A 55 1.13 11.25 -24.33
CA GLY A 55 2.31 11.40 -23.46
C GLY A 55 3.33 12.40 -23.97
N GLU A 56 2.88 13.44 -24.68
CA GLU A 56 3.76 14.50 -25.22
C GLU A 56 4.39 15.32 -24.10
N TYR A 57 3.61 15.58 -23.04
CA TYR A 57 4.08 16.27 -21.86
C TYR A 57 3.43 15.74 -20.58
N ILE A 58 4.10 16.01 -19.46
CA ILE A 58 3.53 15.95 -18.11
C ILE A 58 3.69 17.35 -17.52
N MET A 59 2.60 17.89 -16.96
CA MET A 59 2.55 19.23 -16.42
C MET A 59 1.96 19.21 -15.02
N ILE A 60 2.66 19.83 -14.07
CA ILE A 60 2.12 20.21 -12.76
C ILE A 60 2.10 21.73 -12.71
N SER A 61 0.95 22.31 -12.38
CA SER A 61 0.82 23.75 -12.16
C SER A 61 0.16 24.03 -10.83
N ASP A 62 0.46 25.18 -10.24
CA ASP A 62 -0.09 25.62 -8.96
C ASP A 62 -0.35 27.13 -8.92
N ASP A 63 -1.12 27.56 -7.94
CA ASP A 63 -1.42 28.96 -7.62
C ASP A 63 -0.69 29.47 -6.37
N GLY A 64 0.46 28.88 -6.04
CA GLY A 64 1.27 29.31 -4.89
C GLY A 64 1.94 30.67 -5.10
N GLU A 65 2.86 31.02 -4.19
CA GLU A 65 3.56 32.33 -4.19
C GLU A 65 4.34 32.63 -5.49
N GLY A 66 4.77 31.58 -6.19
CA GLY A 66 5.60 31.68 -7.38
C GLY A 66 7.03 32.15 -7.07
N MET A 67 7.77 32.52 -8.12
CA MET A 67 9.17 32.92 -8.03
C MET A 67 9.46 34.07 -9.00
N THR A 68 10.29 35.01 -8.56
CA THR A 68 10.95 35.96 -9.45
C THR A 68 11.97 35.26 -10.35
N GLU A 69 12.48 35.93 -11.37
CA GLU A 69 13.52 35.35 -12.24
C GLU A 69 14.77 34.92 -11.46
N ALA A 70 15.20 35.71 -10.47
CA ALA A 70 16.37 35.41 -9.66
C ALA A 70 16.15 34.16 -8.79
N GLU A 71 14.99 34.06 -8.14
CA GLU A 71 14.62 32.89 -7.33
C GLU A 71 14.46 31.64 -8.19
N LEU A 72 13.86 31.74 -9.38
CA LEU A 72 13.74 30.63 -10.32
C LEU A 72 15.12 30.13 -10.80
N MET A 73 16.04 31.06 -11.07
CA MET A 73 17.42 30.70 -11.44
C MET A 73 18.15 29.96 -10.32
N ASP A 74 17.97 30.42 -9.07
CA ASP A 74 18.58 29.76 -7.92
C ASP A 74 17.93 28.41 -7.61
N SER A 75 16.60 28.31 -7.71
CA SER A 75 15.85 27.07 -7.45
C SER A 75 16.20 25.97 -8.45
N LEU A 76 16.61 26.31 -9.68
CA LEU A 76 17.04 25.36 -10.70
C LEU A 76 18.53 24.98 -10.60
N ARG A 77 19.32 25.67 -9.78
CA ARG A 77 20.73 25.33 -9.54
C ARG A 77 20.84 24.02 -8.76
N PHE A 78 21.76 23.14 -9.16
CA PHE A 78 22.05 21.92 -8.40
C PHE A 78 22.80 22.26 -7.12
N GLY A 79 22.31 21.78 -5.97
CA GLY A 79 22.90 22.08 -4.67
C GLY A 79 22.70 23.52 -4.20
N SER A 80 21.57 24.15 -4.57
CA SER A 80 21.22 25.52 -4.14
C SER A 80 20.98 25.65 -2.63
N LEU A 81 20.78 24.53 -1.93
CA LEU A 81 20.43 24.52 -0.52
C LEU A 81 21.46 23.73 0.28
N ASP A 82 21.96 24.34 1.36
CA ASP A 82 22.85 23.68 2.31
C ASP A 82 22.02 22.73 3.20
N PRO A 83 22.28 21.40 3.16
CA PRO A 83 21.54 20.42 3.97
C PRO A 83 21.82 20.53 5.49
N LEU A 84 22.77 21.37 5.91
CA LEU A 84 23.14 21.60 7.31
C LEU A 84 22.39 22.78 7.97
N LEU A 85 21.60 23.56 7.23
CA LEU A 85 20.79 24.64 7.79
C LEU A 85 19.46 24.11 8.35
N GLU A 86 19.04 24.61 9.52
CA GLU A 86 17.73 24.32 10.11
C GLU A 86 16.60 24.86 9.19
N ARG A 87 15.57 24.05 8.97
CA ARG A 87 14.42 24.36 8.10
C ARG A 87 13.13 24.50 8.91
N ASP A 88 12.15 25.16 8.31
CA ASP A 88 10.80 25.29 8.87
C ASP A 88 10.12 23.92 9.00
N TYR A 89 9.21 23.80 9.97
CA TYR A 89 8.48 22.59 10.31
C TYR A 89 7.50 22.16 9.19
N THR A 90 7.21 23.03 8.24
CA THR A 90 6.32 22.76 7.10
C THR A 90 7.05 22.30 5.84
N ASP A 91 8.39 22.41 5.79
CA ASP A 91 9.16 22.12 4.57
C ASP A 91 9.25 20.61 4.30
N LEU A 92 8.73 20.19 3.14
CA LEU A 92 8.76 18.80 2.68
C LEU A 92 10.04 18.46 1.89
N GLY A 93 10.88 19.44 1.57
CA GLY A 93 12.16 19.27 0.87
C GLY A 93 13.36 19.40 1.82
N ARG A 94 14.48 18.73 1.48
CA ARG A 94 15.72 18.84 2.30
C ARG A 94 16.98 19.20 1.51
N PHE A 95 17.15 18.59 0.33
CA PHE A 95 18.43 18.66 -0.39
C PHE A 95 18.44 19.70 -1.53
N GLY A 96 17.31 20.35 -1.80
CA GLY A 96 17.17 21.22 -2.98
C GLY A 96 17.38 20.48 -4.31
N LEU A 97 17.30 19.14 -4.32
CA LEU A 97 17.53 18.31 -5.52
C LEU A 97 16.26 17.64 -6.05
N GLY A 98 15.18 17.59 -5.25
CA GLY A 98 13.96 16.83 -5.52
C GLY A 98 13.39 17.11 -6.90
N LEU A 99 12.99 18.36 -7.18
CA LEU A 99 12.43 18.78 -8.47
C LEU A 99 13.28 18.32 -9.66
N LYS A 100 14.59 18.58 -9.63
CA LYS A 100 15.49 18.32 -10.76
C LYS A 100 15.72 16.83 -10.96
N LEU A 101 15.97 16.09 -9.87
CA LEU A 101 16.19 14.65 -9.94
C LEU A 101 14.93 13.89 -10.34
N ALA A 102 13.78 14.23 -9.74
CA ALA A 102 12.48 13.67 -10.09
C ALA A 102 12.16 13.88 -11.57
N SER A 103 12.31 15.13 -12.06
CA SER A 103 12.00 15.49 -13.44
C SER A 103 12.95 14.84 -14.44
N LEU A 104 14.25 15.04 -14.28
CA LEU A 104 15.24 14.56 -15.24
C LEU A 104 15.34 13.04 -15.25
N SER A 105 14.91 12.35 -14.19
CA SER A 105 14.74 10.90 -14.21
C SER A 105 13.83 10.44 -15.34
N TYR A 106 12.83 11.24 -15.75
CA TYR A 106 11.81 10.86 -16.73
C TYR A 106 11.83 11.64 -18.05
N CYS A 107 12.25 12.91 -18.04
CA CYS A 107 12.26 13.77 -19.21
C CYS A 107 13.69 14.17 -19.64
N ARG A 108 13.84 14.63 -20.89
CA ARG A 108 15.10 15.27 -21.36
C ARG A 108 15.04 16.79 -21.33
N LYS A 109 13.83 17.35 -21.24
CA LYS A 109 13.55 18.77 -21.18
C LYS A 109 12.64 19.04 -19.99
N LEU A 110 13.19 19.72 -18.99
CA LEU A 110 12.45 20.25 -17.85
C LEU A 110 12.33 21.75 -18.05
N THR A 111 11.12 22.23 -18.29
CA THR A 111 10.79 23.66 -18.36
C THR A 111 10.08 24.03 -17.06
N VAL A 112 10.53 25.10 -16.41
CA VAL A 112 9.85 25.69 -15.27
C VAL A 112 9.54 27.15 -15.61
N ALA A 113 8.28 27.51 -15.49
CA ALA A 113 7.83 28.88 -15.63
C ALA A 113 7.14 29.31 -14.33
N SER A 114 7.39 30.53 -13.88
CA SER A 114 6.83 31.02 -12.63
C SER A 114 6.65 32.52 -12.67
N LYS A 115 5.67 33.01 -11.91
CA LYS A 115 5.48 34.43 -11.64
C LYS A 115 4.98 34.62 -10.22
N THR A 116 5.41 35.71 -9.61
CA THR A 116 4.78 36.27 -8.41
C THR A 116 3.65 37.23 -8.82
N GLU A 117 2.85 37.71 -7.85
CA GLU A 117 1.81 38.72 -8.12
C GLU A 117 2.35 40.02 -8.78
N THR A 118 3.64 40.30 -8.59
CA THR A 118 4.27 41.57 -9.01
C THR A 118 5.30 41.41 -10.13
N SER A 119 5.61 40.18 -10.53
CA SER A 119 6.64 39.91 -11.54
C SER A 119 6.03 39.38 -12.84
N GLU A 120 6.67 39.69 -13.95
CA GLU A 120 6.39 39.03 -15.23
C GLU A 120 6.72 37.53 -15.18
N ILE A 121 6.16 36.77 -16.12
CA ILE A 121 6.46 35.34 -16.26
C ILE A 121 7.94 35.16 -16.61
N SER A 122 8.68 34.49 -15.73
CA SER A 122 10.02 33.99 -16.01
C SER A 122 9.95 32.52 -16.40
N ILE A 123 10.75 32.12 -17.38
CA ILE A 123 10.82 30.75 -17.88
C ILE A 123 12.28 30.33 -18.02
N LYS A 124 12.59 29.14 -17.49
CA LYS A 124 13.92 28.53 -17.54
C LYS A 124 13.80 27.05 -17.88
N GLN A 125 14.74 26.53 -18.66
CA GLN A 125 14.69 25.16 -19.15
C GLN A 125 16.03 24.46 -19.03
N TRP A 126 16.00 23.29 -18.37
CA TRP A 126 17.05 22.28 -18.44
C TRP A 126 16.82 21.40 -19.68
N ASP A 127 17.65 21.57 -20.70
CA ASP A 127 17.65 20.74 -21.92
C ASP A 127 18.96 19.92 -21.98
N LEU A 128 18.85 18.61 -21.77
CA LEU A 128 20.00 17.71 -21.69
C LEU A 128 20.75 17.55 -23.00
N ASP A 129 20.09 17.78 -24.13
CA ASP A 129 20.74 17.76 -25.44
C ASP A 129 21.52 19.05 -25.66
N HIS A 130 21.00 20.19 -25.19
CA HIS A 130 21.74 21.44 -25.17
C HIS A 130 22.99 21.40 -24.28
N ILE A 131 22.85 20.96 -23.02
CA ILE A 131 23.96 20.83 -22.07
C ILE A 131 25.08 19.94 -22.62
N ARG A 132 24.73 18.87 -23.33
CA ARG A 132 25.70 17.99 -23.99
C ARG A 132 26.49 18.69 -25.09
N ASN A 133 25.83 19.59 -25.82
CA ASN A 133 26.45 20.34 -26.90
C ASN A 133 27.36 21.45 -26.37
N VAL A 134 26.88 22.25 -25.40
CA VAL A 134 27.66 23.36 -24.83
C VAL A 134 28.71 22.90 -23.80
N LYS A 135 28.52 21.71 -23.21
CA LYS A 135 29.37 21.10 -22.18
C LYS A 135 29.54 21.97 -20.92
N ASP A 136 28.53 22.77 -20.61
CA ASP A 136 28.47 23.66 -19.46
C ASP A 136 27.08 23.61 -18.80
N TRP A 137 26.96 24.15 -17.58
CA TRP A 137 25.71 24.25 -16.81
C TRP A 137 24.84 25.41 -17.28
N GLU A 138 24.47 25.41 -18.57
CA GLU A 138 23.67 26.47 -19.19
C GLU A 138 22.17 26.15 -19.17
N LEU A 139 21.39 27.03 -18.55
CA LEU A 139 19.93 27.01 -18.58
C LEU A 139 19.43 27.82 -19.78
N LYS A 140 18.51 27.26 -20.55
CA LYS A 140 17.82 28.01 -21.60
C LYS A 140 16.76 28.92 -21.00
N SER A 141 16.55 30.08 -21.61
CA SER A 141 15.42 30.98 -21.36
C SER A 141 14.55 31.05 -22.62
N PRO A 142 13.71 30.03 -22.89
CA PRO A 142 12.89 30.03 -24.11
C PRO A 142 11.85 31.16 -24.09
N ASP A 143 11.31 31.50 -25.25
CA ASP A 143 10.20 32.44 -25.33
C ASP A 143 8.89 31.73 -24.90
N ILE A 144 8.13 32.35 -24.00
CA ILE A 144 6.84 31.83 -23.50
C ILE A 144 5.81 31.62 -24.62
N SER A 145 5.93 32.31 -25.76
CA SER A 145 5.08 32.10 -26.95
C SER A 145 5.21 30.70 -27.54
N GLY A 146 6.33 30.00 -27.30
CA GLY A 146 6.51 28.59 -27.65
C GLY A 146 5.75 27.62 -26.73
N TYR A 147 5.15 28.13 -25.64
CA TYR A 147 4.51 27.35 -24.59
C TYR A 147 3.10 27.90 -24.23
N PRO A 148 2.14 27.88 -25.19
CA PRO A 148 0.83 28.47 -24.98
C PRO A 148 0.06 27.87 -23.79
N VAL A 149 0.18 26.56 -23.54
CA VAL A 149 -0.47 25.90 -22.40
C VAL A 149 0.08 26.40 -21.06
N ILE A 150 1.40 26.65 -20.98
CA ILE A 150 2.03 27.23 -19.79
C ILE A 150 1.52 28.66 -19.56
N ARG A 151 1.50 29.47 -20.62
CA ARG A 151 0.98 30.83 -20.58
C ARG A 151 -0.47 30.87 -20.11
N GLU A 152 -1.34 30.05 -20.70
CA GLU A 152 -2.76 29.96 -20.34
C GLU A 152 -2.94 29.67 -18.84
N LYS A 153 -2.17 28.73 -18.30
CA LYS A 153 -2.22 28.40 -16.87
C LYS A 153 -1.76 29.56 -15.99
N LEU A 154 -0.60 30.14 -16.27
CA LEU A 154 -0.09 31.25 -15.45
C LEU A 154 -0.97 32.51 -15.58
N ASP A 155 -1.51 32.81 -16.76
CA ASP A 155 -2.41 33.96 -16.94
C ASP A 155 -3.74 33.81 -16.19
N SER A 156 -4.13 32.57 -15.85
CA SER A 156 -5.36 32.28 -15.09
C SER A 156 -5.24 32.49 -13.57
N VAL A 157 -4.02 32.72 -13.05
CA VAL A 157 -3.75 32.89 -11.61
C VAL A 157 -2.95 34.17 -11.35
N PRO A 158 -3.06 34.81 -10.17
CA PRO A 158 -2.27 35.99 -9.82
C PRO A 158 -0.77 35.68 -9.72
N SER A 159 -0.43 34.58 -9.05
CA SER A 159 0.91 34.01 -8.88
C SER A 159 0.84 32.51 -9.07
N GLY A 160 1.99 31.88 -9.31
CA GLY A 160 2.05 30.43 -9.41
C GLY A 160 3.24 29.91 -10.18
N THR A 161 3.37 28.60 -10.21
CA THR A 161 4.45 27.89 -10.90
C THR A 161 3.90 26.81 -11.82
N VAL A 162 4.57 26.60 -12.96
CA VAL A 162 4.33 25.50 -13.88
C VAL A 162 5.63 24.73 -14.06
N VAL A 163 5.59 23.43 -13.76
CA VAL A 163 6.63 22.46 -14.05
C VAL A 163 6.17 21.62 -15.23
N TYR A 164 6.91 21.68 -16.34
CA TYR A 164 6.53 21.09 -17.62
C TYR A 164 7.64 20.18 -18.16
N TRP A 165 7.29 18.91 -18.35
CA TRP A 165 8.20 17.87 -18.82
C TRP A 165 7.95 17.57 -20.29
N GLU A 166 9.01 17.62 -21.11
CA GLU A 166 8.98 17.25 -22.53
C GLU A 166 10.05 16.20 -22.84
N ASN A 167 9.89 15.52 -23.98
CA ASN A 167 10.79 14.45 -24.41
C ASN A 167 10.92 13.37 -23.32
N ILE A 168 9.78 12.83 -22.89
CA ILE A 168 9.71 11.75 -21.90
C ILE A 168 10.27 10.47 -22.55
N ASP A 169 11.40 9.95 -22.05
CA ASP A 169 12.20 8.92 -22.74
C ASP A 169 12.44 7.65 -21.91
N ARG A 170 11.91 7.54 -20.69
CA ARG A 170 12.12 6.37 -19.82
C ARG A 170 11.18 5.21 -20.05
N PHE A 171 9.97 5.49 -20.50
CA PHE A 171 8.96 4.45 -20.73
C PHE A 171 8.15 4.66 -22.02
N ILE A 172 8.41 5.76 -22.74
CA ILE A 172 7.94 5.98 -24.10
C ILE A 172 9.16 5.70 -25.00
N LYS A 173 9.10 4.62 -25.79
CA LYS A 173 10.26 4.14 -26.57
C LYS A 173 10.58 5.04 -27.75
N ASP A 174 9.56 5.60 -28.40
CA ASP A 174 9.70 6.51 -29.53
C ASP A 174 9.64 7.96 -29.06
N LYS A 175 10.74 8.68 -29.26
CA LYS A 175 11.14 9.94 -28.59
C LYS A 175 10.22 11.17 -28.73
N HIS A 176 8.99 11.03 -29.20
CA HIS A 176 8.12 12.19 -29.48
C HIS A 176 6.66 12.01 -29.07
N SER A 177 6.08 10.80 -29.13
CA SER A 177 4.69 10.55 -28.73
C SER A 177 4.33 9.07 -28.86
N LEU A 178 3.37 8.60 -28.07
CA LEU A 178 2.77 7.27 -28.22
C LEU A 178 1.92 7.22 -29.50
N THR A 179 2.27 6.32 -30.42
CA THR A 179 1.60 6.25 -31.74
C THR A 179 0.56 5.13 -31.80
N SER A 180 0.82 4.00 -31.15
CA SER A 180 -0.10 2.86 -31.15
C SER A 180 -1.15 2.94 -30.04
N LYS A 181 -2.26 2.21 -30.22
CA LYS A 181 -3.34 2.14 -29.22
C LYS A 181 -2.86 1.49 -27.92
N ASP A 182 -2.12 0.38 -28.02
CA ASP A 182 -1.63 -0.37 -26.86
C ASP A 182 -0.67 0.47 -26.00
N GLU A 183 0.17 1.29 -26.63
CA GLU A 183 1.05 2.23 -25.95
C GLU A 183 0.28 3.31 -25.18
N LYS A 184 -0.77 3.87 -25.79
CA LYS A 184 -1.66 4.85 -25.14
C LYS A 184 -2.41 4.24 -23.96
N GLU A 185 -2.93 3.02 -24.11
CA GLU A 185 -3.60 2.30 -23.02
C GLU A 185 -2.62 1.99 -21.87
N TRP A 186 -1.39 1.60 -22.19
CA TRP A 186 -0.36 1.35 -21.18
C TRP A 186 0.03 2.63 -20.43
N TYR A 187 0.14 3.77 -21.14
CA TYR A 187 0.41 5.07 -20.54
C TYR A 187 -0.73 5.52 -19.65
N ALA A 188 -1.97 5.43 -20.11
CA ALA A 188 -3.16 5.73 -19.29
C ALA A 188 -3.15 4.92 -17.98
N LYS A 189 -2.80 3.62 -18.03
CA LYS A 189 -2.63 2.79 -16.83
C LYS A 189 -1.50 3.23 -15.91
N GLN A 190 -0.44 3.88 -16.42
CA GLN A 190 0.59 4.45 -15.55
C GLN A 190 0.10 5.73 -14.89
N ILE A 191 -0.60 6.60 -15.64
CA ILE A 191 -1.18 7.83 -15.10
C ILE A 191 -2.24 7.51 -14.03
N GLU A 192 -3.08 6.50 -14.25
CA GLU A 192 -4.03 6.03 -13.23
C GLU A 192 -3.34 5.60 -11.93
N LYS A 193 -2.22 4.88 -12.01
CA LYS A 193 -1.41 4.53 -10.82
C LYS A 193 -0.83 5.75 -10.14
N VAL A 194 -0.40 6.76 -10.89
CA VAL A 194 0.05 8.03 -10.32
C VAL A 194 -1.09 8.67 -9.55
N CYS A 195 -2.27 8.82 -10.15
CA CYS A 195 -3.44 9.40 -9.49
C CYS A 195 -3.77 8.67 -8.17
N GLN A 196 -3.88 7.34 -8.21
CA GLN A 196 -4.14 6.51 -7.03
C GLN A 196 -3.04 6.65 -5.96
N HIS A 197 -1.78 6.80 -6.38
CA HIS A 197 -0.69 7.06 -5.46
C HIS A 197 -0.81 8.43 -4.80
N LEU A 198 -1.09 9.49 -5.57
CA LEU A 198 -1.27 10.85 -5.06
C LEU A 198 -2.40 10.92 -4.03
N GLN A 199 -3.55 10.33 -4.35
CA GLN A 199 -4.69 10.22 -3.43
C GLN A 199 -4.33 9.51 -2.12
N MET A 200 -3.47 8.49 -2.18
CA MET A 200 -2.98 7.78 -0.99
C MET A 200 -1.94 8.61 -0.22
N VAL A 201 -1.00 9.25 -0.90
CA VAL A 201 0.14 9.86 -0.21
C VAL A 201 -0.16 11.22 0.40
N PHE A 202 -1.10 11.93 -0.22
CA PHE A 202 -1.60 13.23 0.21
C PHE A 202 -2.94 13.13 0.93
N HIS A 203 -3.43 11.92 1.21
CA HIS A 203 -4.79 11.69 1.70
C HIS A 203 -5.18 12.58 2.89
N ARG A 204 -4.27 12.82 3.84
CA ARG A 204 -4.52 13.72 4.99
C ARG A 204 -4.64 15.19 4.63
N PHE A 205 -3.84 15.66 3.68
CA PHE A 205 -3.95 17.04 3.21
C PHE A 205 -5.27 17.25 2.47
N LEU A 206 -5.66 16.26 1.67
CA LEU A 206 -6.93 16.28 0.92
C LEU A 206 -8.14 16.19 1.86
N ASP A 207 -8.06 15.36 2.91
CA ASP A 207 -9.11 15.19 3.92
C ASP A 207 -9.27 16.42 4.82
N ASP A 208 -8.16 17.07 5.19
CA ASP A 208 -8.16 18.33 5.96
C ASP A 208 -8.50 19.56 5.09
N GLU A 209 -8.73 19.38 3.78
CA GLU A 209 -8.92 20.44 2.79
C GLU A 209 -7.77 21.48 2.75
N ASP A 210 -6.54 21.05 3.05
CA ASP A 210 -5.35 21.92 3.01
C ASP A 210 -5.09 22.46 1.58
N PHE A 211 -5.42 21.68 0.54
CA PHE A 211 -5.40 22.08 -0.86
C PHE A 211 -6.32 21.20 -1.73
N THR A 212 -6.68 21.67 -2.93
CA THR A 212 -7.38 20.88 -3.94
C THR A 212 -6.41 20.40 -5.02
N LEU A 213 -6.34 19.09 -5.23
CA LEU A 213 -5.63 18.48 -6.36
C LEU A 213 -6.59 18.12 -7.50
N TYR A 214 -6.36 18.66 -8.69
CA TYR A 214 -7.07 18.31 -9.91
C TYR A 214 -6.30 17.28 -10.72
N LEU A 215 -6.96 16.19 -11.10
CA LEU A 215 -6.40 15.09 -11.86
C LEU A 215 -6.50 15.32 -13.38
N PRO A 216 -5.80 14.53 -14.22
CA PRO A 216 -5.77 14.75 -15.67
C PRO A 216 -7.12 14.66 -16.40
N ASP A 217 -8.10 13.97 -15.81
CA ASP A 217 -9.49 13.90 -16.30
C ASP A 217 -10.32 15.16 -15.96
N GLY A 218 -9.81 16.01 -15.07
CA GLY A 218 -10.46 17.21 -14.57
C GLY A 218 -11.14 17.03 -13.22
N ASP A 219 -11.21 15.80 -12.70
CA ASP A 219 -11.84 15.52 -11.41
C ASP A 219 -10.94 15.92 -10.24
N LYS A 220 -11.56 16.17 -9.08
CA LYS A 220 -10.82 16.39 -7.84
C LYS A 220 -10.31 15.05 -7.30
N ALA A 221 -9.09 15.05 -6.78
CA ALA A 221 -8.52 13.87 -6.15
C ALA A 221 -9.19 13.64 -4.79
N GLU A 222 -9.94 12.54 -4.68
CA GLU A 222 -10.51 12.10 -3.40
C GLU A 222 -9.44 11.46 -2.50
N PRO A 223 -9.45 11.73 -1.17
CA PRO A 223 -8.51 11.11 -0.24
C PRO A 223 -8.74 9.59 -0.16
N TRP A 224 -7.65 8.82 -0.15
CA TRP A 224 -7.71 7.40 0.17
C TRP A 224 -7.08 7.13 1.54
N ASP A 225 -7.92 6.94 2.56
CA ASP A 225 -7.47 6.64 3.92
C ASP A 225 -7.09 5.15 4.08
N PRO A 226 -5.80 4.81 4.30
CA PRO A 226 -5.36 3.43 4.51
C PRO A 226 -5.85 2.79 5.81
N PHE A 227 -6.41 3.58 6.73
CA PHE A 227 -6.88 3.11 8.04
C PHE A 227 -8.39 2.89 8.08
N LEU A 228 -9.13 3.32 7.06
CA LEU A 228 -10.59 3.27 7.01
C LEU A 228 -11.22 3.80 8.32
N THR A 229 -10.77 4.96 8.80
CA THR A 229 -11.19 5.53 10.09
C THR A 229 -12.69 5.75 10.18
N GLU A 230 -13.32 6.11 9.06
CA GLU A 230 -14.76 6.32 8.95
C GLU A 230 -15.57 5.01 8.92
N HIS A 231 -14.92 3.87 8.70
CA HIS A 231 -15.62 2.59 8.66
C HIS A 231 -15.93 2.12 10.09
N ALA A 232 -17.21 1.96 10.43
CA ALA A 232 -17.69 1.64 11.80
C ALA A 232 -17.09 0.38 12.45
N ALA A 233 -16.62 -0.58 11.64
CA ALA A 233 -15.95 -1.80 12.13
C ALA A 233 -14.42 -1.68 12.25
N THR A 234 -13.82 -0.54 11.91
CA THR A 234 -12.41 -0.25 12.17
C THR A 234 -12.22 -0.03 13.66
N ARG A 235 -11.18 -0.65 14.23
CA ARG A 235 -10.92 -0.59 15.66
C ARG A 235 -9.55 0.01 15.94
N PRO A 236 -9.46 1.25 16.47
CA PRO A 236 -8.20 1.77 17.00
C PRO A 236 -7.79 0.97 18.24
N LEU A 237 -6.49 0.71 18.37
CA LEU A 237 -5.87 0.20 19.60
C LEU A 237 -5.33 1.37 20.44
N PRO A 238 -4.92 1.16 21.70
CA PRO A 238 -4.31 2.23 22.50
C PRO A 238 -3.15 2.90 21.74
N SER A 239 -3.18 4.23 21.68
CA SER A 239 -2.13 5.03 21.06
C SER A 239 -1.01 5.35 22.04
N GLU A 240 0.17 5.57 21.48
CA GLU A 240 1.31 6.13 22.20
C GLU A 240 1.65 7.48 21.55
N ASN A 241 1.14 8.56 22.13
CA ASN A 241 1.19 9.89 21.51
C ASN A 241 2.57 10.56 21.56
N SER A 242 3.55 9.98 22.26
CA SER A 242 4.93 10.49 22.25
C SER A 242 5.93 9.43 22.73
N ILE A 243 6.31 8.52 21.83
CA ILE A 243 7.44 7.61 22.04
C ILE A 243 8.71 8.35 21.64
N MET A 244 9.35 9.05 22.57
CA MET A 244 10.56 9.84 22.27
C MET A 244 10.37 10.75 21.03
N GLY A 245 9.25 11.48 20.98
CA GLY A 245 8.97 12.46 19.93
C GLY A 245 8.24 11.95 18.68
N ILE A 246 7.82 10.68 18.62
CA ILE A 246 6.96 10.15 17.54
C ILE A 246 5.59 9.74 18.08
N ALA A 247 4.54 9.88 17.29
CA ALA A 247 3.21 9.39 17.64
C ALA A 247 2.92 8.07 16.93
N VAL A 248 2.35 7.11 17.67
CA VAL A 248 2.02 5.78 17.14
C VAL A 248 0.56 5.45 17.42
N GLN A 249 -0.18 5.12 16.37
CA GLN A 249 -1.59 4.72 16.47
C GLN A 249 -1.83 3.43 15.67
N PRO A 250 -2.01 2.29 16.34
CA PRO A 250 -2.36 1.06 15.67
C PRO A 250 -3.87 0.95 15.41
N TYR A 251 -4.23 0.31 14.30
CA TYR A 251 -5.60 0.01 13.91
C TYR A 251 -5.74 -1.45 13.49
N ILE A 252 -6.92 -2.00 13.77
CA ILE A 252 -7.38 -3.28 13.21
C ILE A 252 -8.52 -2.98 12.25
N LEU A 253 -8.30 -3.26 10.98
CA LEU A 253 -9.27 -3.00 9.94
C LEU A 253 -10.45 -3.99 9.94
N PRO A 254 -11.55 -3.66 9.27
CA PRO A 254 -12.73 -4.52 9.17
C PRO A 254 -12.43 -5.83 8.44
N HIS A 255 -13.09 -6.90 8.87
CA HIS A 255 -13.10 -8.16 8.12
C HIS A 255 -13.93 -8.02 6.82
N LYS A 256 -13.62 -8.79 5.77
CA LYS A 256 -14.34 -8.82 4.48
C LYS A 256 -15.88 -8.87 4.63
N SER A 257 -16.37 -9.65 5.59
CA SER A 257 -17.80 -9.80 5.90
C SER A 257 -18.49 -8.53 6.44
N LYS A 258 -17.75 -7.45 6.69
CA LYS A 258 -18.27 -6.15 7.14
C LYS A 258 -18.46 -5.16 5.98
N PHE A 259 -18.04 -5.52 4.78
CA PHE A 259 -18.26 -4.76 3.56
C PHE A 259 -19.54 -5.25 2.86
N ARG A 260 -20.17 -4.37 2.07
CA ARG A 260 -21.41 -4.68 1.37
C ARG A 260 -21.19 -5.64 0.21
N ASN A 261 -20.03 -5.55 -0.42
CA ASN A 261 -19.65 -6.37 -1.56
C ASN A 261 -18.12 -6.48 -1.70
N ASP A 262 -17.67 -7.34 -2.61
CA ASP A 262 -16.25 -7.60 -2.85
C ASP A 262 -15.51 -6.42 -3.49
N THR A 263 -16.21 -5.55 -4.23
CA THR A 263 -15.65 -4.34 -4.83
C THR A 263 -15.23 -3.33 -3.76
N GLU A 264 -16.12 -3.01 -2.82
CA GLU A 264 -15.85 -2.13 -1.69
C GLU A 264 -14.68 -2.66 -0.83
N TYR A 265 -14.64 -3.98 -0.62
CA TYR A 265 -13.52 -4.62 0.07
C TYR A 265 -12.20 -4.44 -0.69
N LYS A 266 -12.18 -4.60 -2.02
CA LYS A 266 -10.99 -4.41 -2.85
C LYS A 266 -10.53 -2.94 -2.88
N GLU A 267 -11.47 -2.00 -2.95
CA GLU A 267 -11.21 -0.56 -2.87
C GLU A 267 -10.56 -0.18 -1.53
N GLY A 268 -10.92 -0.84 -0.43
CA GLY A 268 -10.29 -0.67 0.87
C GLY A 268 -8.79 -1.05 0.91
N ALA A 269 -8.27 -1.85 -0.03
CA ALA A 269 -6.84 -2.09 -0.19
C ALA A 269 -6.12 -1.04 -1.05
N GLY A 270 -6.88 -0.28 -1.86
CA GLY A 270 -6.41 0.81 -2.71
C GLY A 270 -5.28 0.42 -3.66
N SER A 271 -4.37 1.36 -3.88
CA SER A 271 -3.23 1.24 -4.82
C SER A 271 -2.25 0.10 -4.48
N LEU A 272 -2.29 -0.42 -3.25
CA LEU A 272 -1.45 -1.54 -2.79
C LEU A 272 -1.97 -2.91 -3.25
N LYS A 273 -3.13 -2.93 -3.93
CA LYS A 273 -3.80 -4.06 -4.60
C LYS A 273 -4.33 -5.17 -3.70
N THR A 274 -3.66 -5.48 -2.61
CA THR A 274 -4.06 -6.56 -1.69
C THR A 274 -3.97 -6.12 -0.24
N TRP A 275 -4.89 -6.65 0.58
CA TRP A 275 -4.92 -6.38 2.01
C TRP A 275 -3.64 -6.86 2.70
N ALA A 276 -3.13 -8.02 2.27
CA ALA A 276 -1.86 -8.53 2.75
C ALA A 276 -0.69 -7.60 2.40
N ARG A 277 -0.70 -6.93 1.25
CA ARG A 277 0.34 -5.94 0.88
C ARG A 277 0.20 -4.64 1.65
N ALA A 278 -1.01 -4.26 2.03
CA ALA A 278 -1.26 -3.05 2.79
C ALA A 278 -0.94 -3.19 4.29
N GLN A 279 -0.63 -4.38 4.81
CA GLN A 279 -0.30 -4.50 6.25
C GLN A 279 1.03 -3.87 6.66
N GLY A 280 1.09 -3.40 7.90
CA GLY A 280 2.30 -2.92 8.55
C GLY A 280 2.26 -1.45 8.94
N PHE A 281 3.44 -0.84 9.01
CA PHE A 281 3.62 0.56 9.34
C PHE A 281 3.34 1.47 8.14
N TYR A 282 2.75 2.61 8.46
CA TYR A 282 2.48 3.74 7.59
C TYR A 282 3.16 4.95 8.22
N VAL A 283 4.26 5.39 7.60
CA VAL A 283 5.14 6.43 8.17
C VAL A 283 4.80 7.77 7.55
N TYR A 284 4.40 8.72 8.37
CA TYR A 284 4.05 10.08 7.98
C TYR A 284 5.09 11.07 8.45
N ARG A 285 5.40 12.05 7.61
CA ARG A 285 6.21 13.22 7.96
C ARG A 285 5.45 14.46 7.52
N GLY A 286 5.01 15.30 8.46
CA GLY A 286 4.24 16.51 8.16
C GLY A 286 3.00 16.22 7.28
N LYS A 287 2.12 15.32 7.73
CA LYS A 287 0.94 14.79 6.98
C LYS A 287 1.23 13.99 5.70
N ARG A 288 2.42 14.11 5.09
CA ARG A 288 2.82 13.35 3.90
C ARG A 288 3.16 11.89 4.24
N LEU A 289 2.52 10.93 3.57
CA LEU A 289 2.81 9.50 3.76
C LEU A 289 4.08 9.07 3.02
N ILE A 290 5.15 8.79 3.73
CA ILE A 290 6.46 8.43 3.18
C ILE A 290 6.54 6.93 2.83
N THR A 291 5.95 6.06 3.65
CA THR A 291 5.97 4.62 3.44
C THR A 291 4.63 4.01 3.78
N ALA A 292 4.05 3.24 2.86
CA ALA A 292 2.77 2.59 3.03
C ALA A 292 2.93 1.07 3.19
N GLY A 293 2.37 0.49 4.26
CA GLY A 293 2.25 -0.96 4.44
C GLY A 293 3.58 -1.71 4.43
N SER A 294 4.50 -1.38 5.34
CA SER A 294 5.80 -2.07 5.47
C SER A 294 6.08 -2.46 6.92
N TRP A 295 6.73 -3.61 7.14
CA TRP A 295 7.25 -3.97 8.46
C TRP A 295 8.65 -3.38 8.73
N LEU A 296 9.14 -2.51 7.84
CA LEU A 296 10.38 -1.72 7.99
C LEU A 296 11.62 -2.56 8.34
N GLY A 297 11.66 -3.81 7.87
CA GLY A 297 12.76 -4.74 8.10
C GLY A 297 12.84 -5.31 9.52
N LEU A 298 11.78 -5.24 10.32
CA LEU A 298 11.73 -5.90 11.63
C LEU A 298 11.88 -7.43 11.47
N GLN A 299 12.85 -8.00 12.18
CA GLN A 299 13.13 -9.44 12.11
C GLN A 299 11.94 -10.26 12.64
N GLY A 300 11.50 -11.25 11.84
CA GLY A 300 10.35 -12.11 12.16
C GLY A 300 8.99 -11.51 11.74
N PHE A 301 8.99 -10.38 11.04
CA PHE A 301 7.79 -9.74 10.51
C PHE A 301 7.78 -9.88 8.99
N THR A 302 6.91 -10.76 8.51
CA THR A 302 6.60 -10.95 7.09
C THR A 302 5.12 -10.64 6.88
N LYS A 303 4.77 -10.28 5.64
CA LYS A 303 3.38 -10.10 5.25
C LYS A 303 2.72 -11.48 5.14
N SER A 304 1.58 -11.66 5.79
CA SER A 304 0.76 -12.87 5.70
C SER A 304 -0.73 -12.53 5.73
N HIS A 305 -1.56 -13.43 5.23
CA HIS A 305 -3.02 -13.26 5.22
C HIS A 305 -3.61 -13.19 6.64
N GLU A 306 -3.01 -13.87 7.61
CA GLU A 306 -3.48 -13.85 9.00
C GLU A 306 -3.34 -12.47 9.68
N THR A 307 -2.49 -11.59 9.15
CA THR A 307 -2.22 -10.26 9.72
C THR A 307 -2.50 -9.12 8.76
N ASP A 308 -3.27 -9.38 7.70
CA ASP A 308 -3.60 -8.43 6.64
C ASP A 308 -4.48 -7.25 7.11
N LEU A 309 -5.19 -7.40 8.24
CA LEU A 309 -5.98 -6.33 8.86
C LEU A 309 -5.16 -5.39 9.76
N ALA A 310 -3.87 -5.65 9.99
CA ALA A 310 -3.04 -4.82 10.85
C ALA A 310 -2.52 -3.57 10.12
N ARG A 311 -2.81 -2.39 10.67
CA ARG A 311 -2.24 -1.11 10.23
C ARG A 311 -1.65 -0.37 11.42
N ILE A 312 -0.51 0.28 11.24
CA ILE A 312 0.14 1.06 12.30
C ILE A 312 0.55 2.42 11.73
N GLN A 313 -0.12 3.46 12.17
CA GLN A 313 0.24 4.83 11.88
C GLN A 313 1.46 5.24 12.71
N LEU A 314 2.42 5.89 12.07
CA LEU A 314 3.64 6.38 12.67
C LEU A 314 3.93 7.80 12.19
N ASP A 315 3.75 8.79 13.06
CA ASP A 315 4.03 10.19 12.74
C ASP A 315 5.40 10.58 13.28
N ILE A 316 6.29 10.99 12.36
CA ILE A 316 7.64 11.47 12.66
C ILE A 316 7.73 12.98 12.41
N SER A 317 8.60 13.66 13.17
CA SER A 317 8.87 15.09 12.97
C SER A 317 9.98 15.33 11.94
N ASN A 318 9.96 16.49 11.29
CA ASN A 318 10.96 16.87 10.27
C ASN A 318 12.40 16.93 10.83
N THR A 319 12.55 17.19 12.13
CA THR A 319 13.87 17.22 12.79
C THR A 319 14.52 15.84 12.91
N GLN A 320 13.80 14.75 12.56
CA GLN A 320 14.27 13.38 12.70
C GLN A 320 14.65 12.73 11.35
N ASP A 321 14.65 13.47 10.24
CA ASP A 321 14.90 12.94 8.89
C ASP A 321 16.23 12.17 8.76
N GLU A 322 17.33 12.68 9.37
CA GLU A 322 18.62 11.97 9.40
C GLU A 322 18.53 10.65 10.16
N GLU A 323 17.85 10.68 11.30
CA GLU A 323 17.75 9.54 12.19
C GLU A 323 16.97 8.40 11.54
N TRP A 324 15.88 8.72 10.83
CA TRP A 324 15.06 7.76 10.09
C TRP A 324 15.64 7.37 8.72
N MET A 325 16.81 7.93 8.37
CA MET A 325 17.54 7.69 7.14
C MET A 325 16.68 7.90 5.88
N LEU A 326 15.87 8.96 5.86
CA LEU A 326 15.06 9.29 4.69
C LEU A 326 15.99 9.66 3.52
N ASP A 327 15.88 8.91 2.42
CA ASP A 327 16.60 9.21 1.20
C ASP A 327 15.95 10.38 0.43
N VAL A 328 16.67 10.96 -0.55
CA VAL A 328 16.15 12.09 -1.37
C VAL A 328 14.81 11.75 -2.02
N LYS A 329 14.58 10.47 -2.34
CA LYS A 329 13.34 9.94 -2.93
C LYS A 329 12.22 9.70 -1.94
N LYS A 330 12.48 9.85 -0.63
CA LYS A 330 11.54 9.57 0.46
C LYS A 330 10.91 8.18 0.34
N SER A 331 11.69 7.21 -0.13
CA SER A 331 11.23 5.88 -0.54
C SER A 331 11.64 4.77 0.42
N THR A 332 12.69 5.02 1.22
CA THR A 332 13.21 4.05 2.17
C THR A 332 13.24 4.64 3.57
N VAL A 333 12.56 3.96 4.49
CA VAL A 333 12.58 4.26 5.92
C VAL A 333 13.21 3.10 6.66
N LYS A 334 14.16 3.37 7.56
CA LYS A 334 14.73 2.36 8.45
C LYS A 334 14.48 2.73 9.90
N ILE A 335 13.93 1.79 10.67
CA ILE A 335 13.67 2.02 12.09
C ILE A 335 15.00 2.26 12.84
N PRO A 336 15.18 3.44 13.45
CA PRO A 336 16.33 3.75 14.30
C PRO A 336 16.41 2.81 15.49
N ARG A 337 17.63 2.50 15.95
CA ARG A 337 17.86 1.48 17.00
C ARG A 337 17.02 1.72 18.26
N LYS A 338 16.88 2.97 18.69
CA LYS A 338 16.16 3.34 19.92
C LYS A 338 14.66 3.03 19.90
N TYR A 339 14.05 2.97 18.71
CA TYR A 339 12.62 2.68 18.55
C TYR A 339 12.32 1.20 18.31
N ARG A 340 13.33 0.38 18.00
CA ARG A 340 13.12 -0.99 17.51
C ARG A 340 12.32 -1.85 18.47
N ASP A 341 12.68 -1.87 19.75
CA ASP A 341 12.04 -2.77 20.72
C ASP A 341 10.60 -2.37 20.98
N VAL A 342 10.34 -1.06 21.11
CA VAL A 342 8.99 -0.53 21.33
C VAL A 342 8.11 -0.76 20.11
N LEU A 343 8.55 -0.39 18.91
CA LEU A 343 7.78 -0.60 17.68
C LEU A 343 7.59 -2.09 17.37
N LYS A 344 8.56 -2.95 17.70
CA LYS A 344 8.42 -4.39 17.59
C LYS A 344 7.36 -4.94 18.54
N HIS A 345 7.29 -4.40 19.76
CA HIS A 345 6.26 -4.78 20.72
C HIS A 345 4.86 -4.40 20.22
N ILE A 346 4.68 -3.15 19.81
CA ILE A 346 3.42 -2.65 19.23
C ILE A 346 3.02 -3.48 18.01
N ALA A 347 3.94 -3.69 17.06
CA ALA A 347 3.67 -4.49 15.87
C ALA A 347 3.25 -5.92 16.19
N LYS A 348 3.86 -6.55 17.21
CA LYS A 348 3.47 -7.88 17.65
C LYS A 348 2.04 -7.89 18.20
N GLN A 349 1.70 -6.93 19.06
CA GLN A 349 0.37 -6.81 19.64
C GLN A 349 -0.69 -6.56 18.56
N THR A 350 -0.44 -5.64 17.62
CA THR A 350 -1.36 -5.36 16.51
C THR A 350 -1.59 -6.59 15.64
N ARG A 351 -0.52 -7.34 15.31
CA ARG A 351 -0.64 -8.61 14.55
C ARG A 351 -1.43 -9.66 15.32
N ASP A 352 -1.20 -9.78 16.62
CA ASP A 352 -1.92 -10.76 17.45
C ASP A 352 -3.43 -10.41 17.54
N GLU A 353 -3.79 -9.12 17.61
CA GLU A 353 -5.19 -8.67 17.53
C GLU A 353 -5.81 -8.88 16.14
N ALA A 354 -5.07 -8.61 15.06
CA ALA A 354 -5.54 -8.88 13.70
C ALA A 354 -5.82 -10.38 13.49
N ARG A 355 -4.91 -11.25 13.96
CA ARG A 355 -5.13 -12.71 13.96
C ARG A 355 -6.36 -13.10 14.75
N LYS A 356 -6.60 -12.49 15.91
CA LYS A 356 -7.82 -12.74 16.68
C LYS A 356 -9.05 -12.40 15.87
N VAL A 357 -9.12 -11.26 15.19
CA VAL A 357 -10.29 -10.88 14.35
C VAL A 357 -10.50 -11.89 13.22
N ARG A 358 -9.43 -12.32 12.54
CA ARG A 358 -9.49 -13.36 11.50
C ARG A 358 -10.00 -14.70 12.04
N LEU A 359 -9.56 -15.07 13.25
CA LEU A 359 -9.91 -16.32 13.93
C LEU A 359 -11.21 -16.25 14.74
N TYR A 360 -11.75 -15.06 15.03
CA TYR A 360 -12.84 -14.87 16.01
C TYR A 360 -14.15 -15.50 15.53
N ARG A 361 -14.41 -15.59 14.22
CA ARG A 361 -15.59 -16.30 13.71
C ARG A 361 -15.50 -17.82 13.86
N GLY A 362 -14.36 -18.42 13.50
CA GLY A 362 -14.07 -19.82 13.87
C GLY A 362 -13.99 -20.07 15.40
N LYS A 363 -14.15 -19.03 16.23
CA LYS A 363 -14.20 -19.09 17.70
C LYS A 363 -15.54 -18.72 18.33
N VAL A 364 -16.49 -18.06 17.64
CA VAL A 364 -17.81 -17.77 18.22
C VAL A 364 -18.59 -19.07 18.43
N SER A 365 -18.51 -20.01 17.49
CA SER A 365 -18.97 -21.39 17.73
C SER A 365 -18.18 -22.13 18.82
N ARG A 366 -16.94 -21.73 19.10
CA ARG A 366 -15.99 -22.39 20.02
C ARG A 366 -16.12 -21.97 21.49
N ARG A 367 -16.88 -20.91 21.80
CA ARG A 367 -16.95 -20.33 23.17
C ARG A 367 -18.24 -20.61 23.93
N GLU A 368 -19.35 -20.93 23.25
CA GLU A 368 -20.59 -21.22 23.96
C GLU A 368 -20.60 -22.62 24.60
N ASN A 369 -19.80 -23.58 24.08
CA ASN A 369 -19.59 -24.90 24.70
C ASN A 369 -18.13 -25.39 24.55
N PRO A 370 -17.19 -24.99 25.42
CA PRO A 370 -15.77 -25.37 25.32
C PRO A 370 -15.48 -26.86 25.61
N GLY A 371 -16.48 -27.65 26.05
CA GLY A 371 -16.32 -29.06 26.41
C GLY A 371 -16.51 -30.07 25.27
N ASP A 372 -17.27 -29.74 24.21
CA ASP A 372 -17.75 -30.72 23.23
C ASP A 372 -17.32 -30.45 21.77
N TYR A 373 -16.57 -29.37 21.50
CA TYR A 373 -16.10 -29.07 20.15
C TYR A 373 -14.95 -30.00 19.75
N GLN A 374 -15.20 -30.91 18.79
CA GLN A 374 -14.19 -31.84 18.30
C GLN A 374 -13.67 -31.42 16.92
N PHE A 375 -12.35 -31.22 16.81
CA PHE A 375 -11.73 -30.91 15.52
C PHE A 375 -11.66 -32.15 14.64
N VAL A 376 -11.94 -31.99 13.34
CA VAL A 376 -11.71 -33.04 12.34
C VAL A 376 -10.22 -33.29 12.15
N TRP A 377 -9.39 -32.25 12.23
CA TRP A 377 -7.93 -32.35 12.13
C TRP A 377 -7.26 -32.14 13.49
N SER A 378 -6.29 -32.98 13.82
CA SER A 378 -5.34 -32.81 14.91
C SER A 378 -3.92 -32.64 14.35
N VAL A 379 -3.06 -31.95 15.10
CA VAL A 379 -1.65 -31.77 14.73
C VAL A 379 -0.78 -32.46 15.76
N ASP A 380 -0.14 -33.53 15.33
CA ASP A 380 0.87 -34.22 16.12
C ASP A 380 2.27 -33.79 15.68
N LYS A 381 3.24 -33.88 16.59
CA LYS A 381 4.64 -33.67 16.25
C LYS A 381 5.38 -35.00 16.30
N ASN A 382 6.13 -35.31 15.25
CA ASN A 382 7.00 -36.48 15.28
C ASN A 382 8.20 -36.26 16.22
N ARG A 383 9.03 -37.29 16.42
CA ARG A 383 10.24 -37.23 17.26
C ARG A 383 11.27 -36.16 16.83
N GLN A 384 11.16 -35.64 15.62
CA GLN A 384 12.00 -34.56 15.07
C GLN A 384 11.29 -33.20 15.12
N ASN A 385 10.19 -33.07 15.87
CA ASN A 385 9.39 -31.86 16.03
C ASN A 385 8.71 -31.37 14.73
N VAL A 386 8.59 -32.22 13.72
CA VAL A 386 7.87 -31.93 12.46
C VAL A 386 6.38 -32.17 12.67
N ALA A 387 5.56 -31.17 12.34
CA ALA A 387 4.10 -31.26 12.41
C ALA A 387 3.56 -32.25 11.37
N ARG A 388 2.66 -33.14 11.82
CA ARG A 388 1.87 -34.06 10.99
C ARG A 388 0.41 -33.79 11.25
N TYR A 389 -0.34 -33.60 10.18
CA TYR A 389 -1.79 -33.38 10.22
C TYR A 389 -2.47 -34.75 10.19
N ARG A 390 -3.26 -35.05 11.22
CA ARG A 390 -3.99 -36.30 11.39
C ARG A 390 -5.48 -36.01 11.45
N ILE A 391 -6.29 -36.90 10.89
CA ILE A 391 -7.74 -36.85 11.07
C ILE A 391 -8.04 -37.41 12.46
N ASN A 392 -8.87 -36.72 13.24
CA ASN A 392 -9.23 -37.13 14.58
C ASN A 392 -10.19 -38.33 14.54
N ARG A 393 -9.70 -39.52 14.93
CA ARG A 393 -10.52 -40.76 14.96
C ARG A 393 -11.63 -40.70 16.00
N SER A 394 -11.46 -39.90 17.06
CA SER A 394 -12.47 -39.70 18.09
C SER A 394 -13.58 -38.75 17.65
N HIS A 395 -13.43 -38.08 16.49
CA HIS A 395 -14.47 -37.21 15.96
C HIS A 395 -15.74 -38.04 15.71
N PRO A 396 -16.93 -37.62 16.18
CA PRO A 396 -18.13 -38.46 16.17
C PRO A 396 -18.49 -39.02 14.80
N VAL A 397 -18.35 -38.20 13.75
CA VAL A 397 -18.63 -38.64 12.36
C VAL A 397 -17.65 -39.74 11.92
N ILE A 398 -16.37 -39.62 12.27
CA ILE A 398 -15.34 -40.62 11.93
C ILE A 398 -15.54 -41.88 12.76
N GLU A 399 -15.85 -41.74 14.05
CA GLU A 399 -16.18 -42.86 14.94
C GLU A 399 -17.41 -43.63 14.45
N SER A 400 -18.44 -42.94 13.95
CA SER A 400 -19.64 -43.56 13.38
C SER A 400 -19.35 -44.39 12.13
N LEU A 401 -18.34 -44.00 11.34
CA LEU A 401 -17.90 -44.76 10.16
C LEU A 401 -17.18 -46.06 10.53
N ILE A 402 -16.51 -46.08 11.69
CA ILE A 402 -15.74 -47.22 12.18
C ILE A 402 -16.62 -48.17 13.00
N SER A 403 -17.59 -47.62 13.74
CA SER A 403 -18.46 -48.36 14.65
C SER A 403 -19.30 -49.41 13.94
N GLY A 404 -19.28 -50.65 14.45
CA GLY A 404 -20.07 -51.76 13.92
C GLY A 404 -19.50 -52.42 12.64
N LYS A 405 -18.29 -52.05 12.21
CA LYS A 405 -17.61 -52.66 11.05
C LYS A 405 -16.71 -53.83 11.42
N SER A 406 -16.40 -54.68 10.42
CA SER A 406 -15.43 -55.77 10.56
C SER A 406 -13.99 -55.25 10.61
N ALA A 407 -13.07 -56.06 11.15
CA ALA A 407 -11.66 -55.67 11.28
C ALA A 407 -11.00 -55.35 9.91
N GLU A 408 -11.38 -56.05 8.84
CA GLU A 408 -10.87 -55.83 7.49
C GLU A 408 -11.36 -54.49 6.90
N GLU A 409 -12.62 -54.13 7.14
CA GLU A 409 -13.15 -52.82 6.74
C GLU A 409 -12.50 -51.67 7.51
N ILE A 410 -12.28 -51.84 8.82
CA ILE A 410 -11.63 -50.83 9.67
C ILE A 410 -10.20 -50.57 9.18
N ASP A 411 -9.43 -51.63 8.88
CA ASP A 411 -8.08 -51.47 8.34
C ASP A 411 -8.12 -50.74 6.99
N GLY A 412 -9.05 -51.09 6.09
CA GLY A 412 -9.25 -50.39 4.83
C GLY A 412 -9.52 -48.88 4.99
N ILE A 413 -10.40 -48.51 5.91
CA ILE A 413 -10.70 -47.09 6.23
C ILE A 413 -9.44 -46.39 6.77
N GLU A 414 -8.72 -47.02 7.70
CA GLU A 414 -7.50 -46.45 8.27
C GLU A 414 -6.40 -46.22 7.23
N GLN A 415 -6.23 -47.13 6.26
CA GLN A 415 -5.27 -46.92 5.17
C GLN A 415 -5.65 -45.73 4.29
N ILE A 416 -6.94 -45.54 4.00
CA ILE A 416 -7.42 -44.39 3.21
C ILE A 416 -7.20 -43.09 3.98
N LEU A 417 -7.56 -43.02 5.26
CA LEU A 417 -7.33 -41.83 6.08
C LEU A 417 -5.85 -41.49 6.17
N ARG A 418 -4.98 -42.48 6.36
CA ARG A 418 -3.52 -42.29 6.35
C ARG A 418 -3.02 -41.77 5.01
N MET A 419 -3.54 -42.28 3.90
CA MET A 419 -3.17 -41.78 2.58
C MET A 419 -3.51 -40.29 2.44
N ILE A 420 -4.70 -39.86 2.88
CA ILE A 420 -5.11 -38.45 2.84
C ILE A 420 -4.18 -37.59 3.72
N GLU A 421 -3.88 -38.05 4.93
CA GLU A 421 -3.02 -37.36 5.90
C GLU A 421 -1.58 -37.17 5.42
N GLU A 422 -0.99 -38.20 4.80
CA GLU A 422 0.38 -38.15 4.33
C GLU A 422 0.51 -37.42 2.98
N THR A 423 -0.59 -37.16 2.28
CA THR A 423 -0.61 -36.46 0.97
C THR A 423 -1.06 -35.00 1.05
N VAL A 424 -1.27 -34.46 2.26
CA VAL A 424 -1.62 -33.03 2.45
C VAL A 424 -0.55 -32.14 1.78
N PRO A 425 -0.89 -31.36 0.73
CA PRO A 425 0.09 -30.67 -0.11
C PRO A 425 0.53 -29.33 0.51
N THR A 426 1.09 -29.37 1.71
CA THR A 426 1.47 -28.17 2.51
C THR A 426 2.34 -27.18 1.74
N GLN A 427 3.32 -27.66 0.96
CA GLN A 427 4.20 -26.81 0.16
C GLN A 427 3.43 -26.05 -0.92
N ASN A 428 2.50 -26.72 -1.63
CA ASN A 428 1.70 -26.07 -2.66
C ASN A 428 0.72 -25.06 -2.06
N ILE A 429 0.14 -25.38 -0.90
CA ILE A 429 -0.73 -24.45 -0.16
C ILE A 429 0.04 -23.16 0.17
N ILE A 430 1.26 -23.28 0.73
CA ILE A 430 2.12 -22.13 1.04
C ILE A 430 2.49 -21.35 -0.23
N LEU A 431 2.86 -22.03 -1.32
CA LEU A 431 3.22 -21.39 -2.58
C LEU A 431 2.05 -20.60 -3.17
N GLU A 432 0.83 -21.14 -3.12
CA GLU A 432 -0.36 -20.44 -3.59
C GLU A 432 -0.74 -19.27 -2.69
N GLU A 433 -0.61 -19.39 -1.36
CA GLU A 433 -0.78 -18.25 -0.44
C GLU A 433 0.25 -17.14 -0.71
N MET A 434 1.49 -17.50 -1.04
CA MET A 434 2.51 -16.52 -1.42
C MET A 434 2.21 -15.82 -2.74
N LYS A 435 1.61 -16.52 -3.72
CA LYS A 435 1.22 -15.95 -5.01
C LYS A 435 -0.02 -15.07 -4.88
N ASN A 436 -1.03 -15.56 -4.18
CA ASN A 436 -2.36 -14.95 -4.04
C ASN A 436 -2.79 -14.92 -2.57
N PRO A 437 -2.22 -14.01 -1.75
CA PRO A 437 -2.47 -13.98 -0.31
C PRO A 437 -3.94 -13.78 0.07
N ASP A 438 -4.69 -13.04 -0.76
CA ASP A 438 -6.09 -12.70 -0.49
C ASP A 438 -7.09 -13.75 -1.04
N SER A 439 -6.59 -14.80 -1.71
CA SER A 439 -7.41 -15.83 -2.35
C SER A 439 -7.37 -17.16 -1.60
N VAL A 440 -6.97 -17.17 -0.32
CA VAL A 440 -7.06 -18.37 0.49
C VAL A 440 -8.54 -18.67 0.70
N PRO A 441 -9.10 -19.74 0.09
CA PRO A 441 -10.52 -20.02 0.20
C PRO A 441 -10.86 -20.30 1.66
N VAL A 442 -11.89 -19.65 2.19
CA VAL A 442 -12.44 -20.09 3.47
C VAL A 442 -13.16 -21.42 3.21
N PRO A 443 -12.89 -22.47 4.01
CA PRO A 443 -13.55 -23.75 3.82
C PRO A 443 -15.07 -23.57 3.72
N PHE A 444 -15.67 -24.17 2.70
CA PHE A 444 -17.11 -24.14 2.44
C PHE A 444 -17.72 -22.79 2.04
N GLU A 445 -16.92 -21.74 1.79
CA GLU A 445 -17.41 -20.40 1.40
C GLU A 445 -18.16 -20.39 0.05
N ASP A 446 -17.66 -21.17 -0.93
CA ASP A 446 -18.25 -21.27 -2.27
C ASP A 446 -19.17 -22.50 -2.45
N MET A 447 -19.54 -23.20 -1.36
CA MET A 447 -20.43 -24.34 -1.51
C MET A 447 -21.87 -23.93 -1.69
N GLU A 448 -22.54 -24.52 -2.68
CA GLU A 448 -23.98 -24.43 -2.82
C GLU A 448 -24.68 -24.92 -1.53
N GLN A 449 -25.68 -24.14 -1.08
CA GLN A 449 -26.43 -24.40 0.14
C GLN A 449 -27.00 -25.83 0.20
N GLN A 450 -27.35 -26.43 -0.94
CA GLN A 450 -27.82 -27.81 -1.05
C GLN A 450 -26.78 -28.85 -0.59
N ASN A 451 -25.50 -28.63 -0.88
CA ASN A 451 -24.43 -29.53 -0.45
C ASN A 451 -24.22 -29.47 1.06
N ILE A 452 -24.39 -28.29 1.66
CA ILE A 452 -24.33 -28.12 3.12
C ILE A 452 -25.52 -28.83 3.78
N ILE A 453 -26.71 -28.69 3.23
CA ILE A 453 -27.91 -29.40 3.70
C ILE A 453 -27.70 -30.93 3.63
N LEU A 454 -27.12 -31.43 2.55
CA LEU A 454 -26.83 -32.86 2.41
C LEU A 454 -25.86 -33.33 3.49
N MET A 455 -24.75 -32.61 3.73
CA MET A 455 -23.81 -32.95 4.81
C MET A 455 -24.46 -32.91 6.20
N LEU A 456 -25.35 -31.94 6.46
CA LEU A 456 -26.11 -31.87 7.71
C LEU A 456 -26.97 -33.11 7.90
N LYS A 457 -27.75 -33.50 6.89
CA LYS A 457 -28.60 -34.70 6.94
C LYS A 457 -27.79 -35.97 7.15
N THR A 458 -26.71 -36.14 6.36
CA THR A 458 -25.80 -37.28 6.52
C THR A 458 -25.22 -37.34 7.93
N THR A 459 -24.88 -36.20 8.53
CA THR A 459 -24.34 -36.16 9.90
C THR A 459 -25.41 -36.48 10.95
N ILE A 460 -26.63 -35.96 10.79
CA ILE A 460 -27.77 -36.27 11.67
C ILE A 460 -28.04 -37.78 11.68
N ASP A 461 -28.06 -38.41 10.51
CA ASP A 461 -28.32 -39.83 10.37
C ASP A 461 -27.16 -40.68 10.91
N ALA A 462 -25.92 -40.34 10.56
CA ALA A 462 -24.72 -41.08 10.98
C ALA A 462 -24.54 -41.09 12.51
N LEU A 463 -24.90 -39.99 13.17
CA LEU A 463 -24.82 -39.85 14.62
C LEU A 463 -26.12 -40.20 15.35
N ASN A 464 -27.14 -40.64 14.61
CA ASN A 464 -28.49 -40.92 15.11
C ASN A 464 -29.07 -39.77 15.96
N LEU A 465 -28.80 -38.51 15.57
CA LEU A 465 -29.24 -37.32 16.34
C LEU A 465 -30.75 -37.14 16.33
N ASN A 466 -31.47 -37.86 15.45
CA ASN A 466 -32.93 -37.92 15.46
C ASN A 466 -33.50 -38.47 16.78
N SER A 467 -32.70 -39.23 17.53
CA SER A 467 -33.07 -39.75 18.86
C SER A 467 -32.95 -38.72 19.99
N LEU A 468 -32.27 -37.59 19.75
CA LEU A 468 -32.08 -36.51 20.72
C LEU A 468 -33.21 -35.47 20.63
N SER A 469 -33.38 -34.69 21.71
CA SER A 469 -34.30 -33.54 21.67
C SER A 469 -33.84 -32.51 20.61
N PRO A 470 -34.76 -31.69 20.06
CA PRO A 470 -34.41 -30.66 19.08
C PRO A 470 -33.30 -29.71 19.56
N LEU A 471 -33.29 -29.41 20.85
CA LEU A 471 -32.33 -28.49 21.47
C LEU A 471 -30.93 -29.13 21.59
N GLU A 472 -30.85 -30.37 22.06
CA GLU A 472 -29.58 -31.12 22.12
C GLU A 472 -29.01 -31.41 20.71
N ARG A 473 -29.87 -31.70 19.74
CA ARG A 473 -29.48 -31.88 18.34
C ARG A 473 -28.85 -30.60 17.78
N ARG A 474 -29.45 -29.45 18.07
CA ARG A 474 -28.94 -28.15 17.67
C ARG A 474 -27.55 -27.90 18.23
N GLU A 475 -27.39 -28.04 19.54
CA GLU A 475 -26.11 -27.82 20.22
C GLU A 475 -25.01 -28.72 19.65
N ARG A 476 -25.33 -29.99 19.37
CA ARG A 476 -24.39 -30.98 18.84
C ARG A 476 -24.00 -30.75 17.39
N LEU A 477 -24.89 -30.17 16.57
CA LEU A 477 -24.56 -29.76 15.21
C LEU A 477 -23.70 -28.50 15.23
N LEU A 478 -24.06 -27.50 16.02
CA LEU A 478 -23.30 -26.24 16.12
C LEU A 478 -21.92 -26.40 16.76
N SER A 479 -21.64 -27.56 17.37
CA SER A 479 -20.32 -27.91 17.90
C SER A 479 -19.40 -28.60 16.87
N MET A 480 -19.80 -28.71 15.60
CA MET A 480 -19.02 -29.34 14.52
C MET A 480 -18.83 -28.39 13.33
N GLU A 481 -17.68 -28.52 12.65
CA GLU A 481 -17.46 -27.83 11.36
C GLU A 481 -18.13 -28.61 10.21
N PRO A 482 -18.73 -27.92 9.22
CA PRO A 482 -18.85 -26.46 9.10
C PRO A 482 -20.14 -25.88 9.71
N PHE A 483 -20.98 -26.69 10.34
CA PHE A 483 -22.35 -26.33 10.73
C PHE A 483 -22.41 -25.17 11.74
N SER A 484 -21.35 -25.03 12.53
CA SER A 484 -21.05 -23.86 13.36
C SER A 484 -21.21 -22.50 12.67
N GLU A 485 -20.92 -22.40 11.37
CA GLU A 485 -21.02 -21.15 10.59
C GLU A 485 -22.38 -21.00 9.89
N TYR A 486 -23.28 -21.99 10.00
CA TYR A 486 -24.57 -22.06 9.30
C TYR A 486 -25.76 -22.17 10.27
N GLU A 487 -25.75 -21.39 11.35
CA GLU A 487 -26.75 -21.46 12.44
C GLU A 487 -28.20 -21.41 11.95
N LYS A 488 -28.53 -20.46 11.08
CA LYS A 488 -29.87 -20.35 10.50
C LYS A 488 -30.28 -21.62 9.74
N LEU A 489 -29.36 -22.22 9.01
CA LEU A 489 -29.61 -23.44 8.23
C LEU A 489 -29.86 -24.64 9.15
N VAL A 490 -29.11 -24.72 10.26
CA VAL A 490 -29.32 -25.73 11.31
C VAL A 490 -30.70 -25.56 11.93
N ASP A 491 -31.11 -24.33 12.24
CA ASP A 491 -32.42 -24.02 12.80
C ASP A 491 -33.57 -24.38 11.84
N ASP A 492 -33.41 -24.08 10.55
CA ASP A 492 -34.40 -24.38 9.51
C ASP A 492 -34.60 -25.91 9.31
N ILE A 493 -33.54 -26.71 9.45
CA ILE A 493 -33.63 -28.19 9.38
C ILE A 493 -34.27 -28.76 10.64
N ILE A 494 -33.90 -28.26 11.83
CA ILE A 494 -34.44 -28.77 13.09
C ILE A 494 -35.92 -28.42 13.25
N SER A 495 -36.34 -27.26 12.77
CA SER A 495 -37.73 -26.81 12.79
C SER A 495 -38.61 -27.44 11.69
N GLY A 496 -38.02 -28.17 10.74
CA GLY A 496 -38.73 -28.83 9.64
C GLY A 496 -39.16 -27.89 8.52
N VAL A 497 -38.62 -26.66 8.49
CA VAL A 497 -38.84 -25.66 7.43
C VAL A 497 -38.15 -26.09 6.13
N ILE A 498 -37.01 -26.77 6.23
CA ILE A 498 -36.28 -27.38 5.12
C ILE A 498 -36.33 -28.90 5.31
N GLN A 499 -36.96 -29.61 4.37
CA GLN A 499 -37.06 -31.08 4.37
C GLN A 499 -35.84 -31.76 3.76
#